data_AF-A0A143XTP6-F1
#
_entry.id   AF-A0A143XTP6-F1
#
_cell.length_a   1.000
_cell.length_b   1.000
_cell.length_c   1.000
_cell.angle_alpha   90.00
_cell.angle_beta   90.00
_cell.angle_gamma   90.00
#
_symmetry.space_group_name_H-M   'P 1'
#
loop_
_entity.id
_entity.type
_entity.pdbx_description
1 polymer ?
#
loop_
_entity_poly.entity_id
_entity_poly.type
_entity_poly.pdbx_seq_one_letter_code
_entity_poly.pdbx_strand_id
1 'polypeptide(L)'
;MLTKHYCFPSSTAQTAGKGRYTFIDIETTGLKRDATILYLIGCGWHENDDYHIIQWFNDDGVSEPAMLLALQDFLSGHPAPLLTFNGESFDIPYLNRHYELNNMDFRLNLTGSLDLYRMLRPFQTLFRLPHGKQKDWEHFLGIDREDLYSGGQLIGMYKQYLIKKDPRLLDILLLHNMEDIRGMEALLPLASYQGLMNGAFSLREVSCSASFTAFCQLKAPLPRPLQITVPIGSLDISGDLMKLSVPVTSGSLKYFYPDYRNYYYLPEEDRAIHKSVGCYVDSRFREKAKPATCYIRKTGHFVPLFPDKKYKGIQTSQKSYADSLTLYKNNYRDKHSFVELDVLLSASDNLTTFYLCDYLKHIFIDDMEKAATKQ
;
A
#
# COMPACT_ATOMS: atom_id res chain seq x y z
N MET A 1 18.30 34.50 8.73
CA MET A 1 17.93 33.08 8.75
C MET A 1 18.31 32.50 10.09
N LEU A 2 17.33 31.99 10.83
CA LEU A 2 17.53 31.27 12.07
C LEU A 2 17.69 29.78 11.77
N THR A 3 18.70 29.13 12.35
CA THR A 3 18.88 27.67 12.26
C THR A 3 18.67 27.03 13.63
N LYS A 4 17.91 25.94 13.68
CA LYS A 4 17.68 25.17 14.91
C LYS A 4 18.04 23.70 14.68
N HIS A 5 18.72 23.11 15.66
CA HIS A 5 19.11 21.70 15.65
C HIS A 5 18.47 20.98 16.83
N TYR A 6 18.06 19.75 16.59
CA TYR A 6 17.57 18.81 17.60
C TYR A 6 18.32 17.50 17.43
N CYS A 7 18.60 16.84 18.55
CA CYS A 7 19.12 15.49 18.60
C CYS A 7 18.24 14.69 19.56
N PHE A 8 17.71 13.58 19.08
CA PHE A 8 16.89 12.66 19.82
C PHE A 8 17.63 11.33 19.91
N PRO A 9 18.14 10.97 21.11
CA PRO A 9 18.84 9.71 21.28
C PRO A 9 17.95 8.53 20.92
N SER A 10 18.49 7.53 20.23
CA SER A 10 17.74 6.30 19.95
C SER A 10 17.27 5.65 21.25
N SER A 11 15.95 5.58 21.47
CA SER A 11 15.39 4.58 22.37
C SER A 11 15.31 3.26 21.60
N THR A 12 15.85 2.22 22.21
CA THR A 12 16.11 0.88 21.66
C THR A 12 14.90 0.30 20.91
N ALA A 13 14.99 0.28 19.58
CA ALA A 13 14.43 -0.73 18.67
C ALA A 13 14.87 -0.40 17.25
N GLN A 14 15.72 -1.23 16.64
CA GLN A 14 16.01 -1.15 15.21
C GLN A 14 14.74 -1.50 14.43
N THR A 15 14.04 -0.51 13.88
CA THR A 15 13.06 -0.74 12.83
C THR A 15 13.81 -0.87 11.51
N ALA A 16 13.54 -1.94 10.75
CA ALA A 16 14.12 -2.13 9.43
C ALA A 16 13.82 -0.89 8.55
N GLY A 17 14.86 -0.17 8.12
CA GLY A 17 14.74 1.07 7.35
C GLY A 17 15.21 2.34 8.06
N LYS A 18 15.53 2.30 9.36
CA LYS A 18 16.24 3.42 10.05
C LYS A 18 17.54 3.73 9.30
N GLY A 19 17.79 5.02 9.05
CA GLY A 19 18.98 5.50 8.33
C GLY A 19 18.97 5.41 6.81
N ARG A 20 17.87 4.99 6.18
CA ARG A 20 17.77 4.95 4.71
C ARG A 20 17.38 6.29 4.08
N TYR A 21 16.62 7.13 4.79
CA TYR A 21 15.94 8.29 4.22
C TYR A 21 16.32 9.59 4.90
N THR A 22 16.28 10.67 4.13
CA THR A 22 16.20 12.04 4.65
C THR A 22 14.75 12.47 4.64
N PHE A 23 14.21 12.78 5.82
CA PHE A 23 12.85 13.29 6.00
C PHE A 23 12.84 14.78 5.65
N ILE A 24 11.84 15.24 4.92
CA ILE A 24 11.69 16.66 4.59
C ILE A 24 10.24 17.10 4.67
N ASP A 25 10.02 18.26 5.27
CA ASP A 25 8.75 18.95 5.39
C ASP A 25 8.98 20.46 5.31
N ILE A 26 8.07 21.18 4.65
CA ILE A 26 8.13 22.63 4.51
C ILE A 26 6.89 23.34 5.03
N GLU A 27 7.10 24.56 5.51
CA GLU A 27 6.01 25.46 5.83
C GLU A 27 6.00 26.70 4.96
N THR A 28 4.81 27.06 4.48
CA THR A 28 4.61 28.14 3.52
C THR A 28 3.45 29.04 3.93
N THR A 29 3.43 30.28 3.45
CA THR A 29 2.30 31.20 3.71
C THR A 29 1.09 30.93 2.81
N GLY A 30 1.02 29.77 2.16
CA GLY A 30 -0.09 29.34 1.31
C GLY A 30 0.31 28.34 0.22
N LEU A 31 -0.67 27.88 -0.56
CA LEU A 31 -0.47 26.80 -1.53
C LEU A 31 0.06 27.24 -2.90
N LYS A 32 0.00 28.55 -3.21
CA LYS A 32 0.38 29.10 -4.52
C LYS A 32 1.88 29.40 -4.57
N ARG A 33 2.66 28.44 -5.07
CA ARG A 33 4.13 28.47 -5.20
C ARG A 33 4.70 29.80 -5.72
N ASP A 34 4.05 30.46 -6.69
CA ASP A 34 4.59 31.70 -7.26
C ASP A 34 4.34 32.98 -6.42
N ALA A 35 3.53 32.90 -5.37
CA ALA A 35 3.02 34.07 -4.67
C ALA A 35 3.04 33.94 -3.14
N THR A 36 3.69 32.91 -2.62
CA THR A 36 3.75 32.62 -1.18
C THR A 36 5.18 32.51 -0.72
N ILE A 37 5.40 32.78 0.56
CA ILE A 37 6.72 32.78 1.18
C ILE A 37 6.98 31.38 1.75
N LEU A 38 8.14 30.82 1.46
CA LEU A 38 8.71 29.69 2.20
C LEU A 38 9.25 30.22 3.52
N TYR A 39 8.72 29.75 4.65
CA TYR A 39 9.13 30.26 5.96
C TYR A 39 9.82 29.24 6.85
N LEU A 40 9.67 27.95 6.59
CA LEU A 40 10.40 26.90 7.30
C LEU A 40 10.72 25.77 6.34
N ILE A 41 11.95 25.27 6.41
CA ILE A 41 12.35 23.99 5.86
C ILE A 41 12.89 23.18 7.03
N GLY A 42 12.36 21.99 7.24
CA GLY A 42 12.93 21.06 8.18
C GLY A 42 13.44 19.80 7.47
N CYS A 43 14.57 19.28 7.94
CA CYS A 43 15.12 18.00 7.50
C CYS A 43 15.44 17.12 8.70
N GLY A 44 15.04 15.84 8.62
CA GLY A 44 15.38 14.82 9.60
C GLY A 44 16.28 13.74 9.00
N TRP A 45 17.23 13.21 9.75
CA TRP A 45 18.09 12.09 9.33
C TRP A 45 18.61 11.31 10.55
N HIS A 46 19.11 10.11 10.30
CA HIS A 46 19.81 9.33 11.33
C HIS A 46 21.31 9.44 11.16
N GLU A 47 22.03 9.64 12.25
CA GLU A 47 23.49 9.63 12.31
C GLU A 47 23.91 9.02 13.65
N ASN A 48 24.81 8.01 13.62
CA ASN A 48 25.29 7.32 14.83
C ASN A 48 24.16 6.81 15.76
N ASP A 49 23.10 6.23 15.18
CA ASP A 49 21.86 5.77 15.84
C ASP A 49 20.96 6.87 16.42
N ASP A 50 21.42 8.12 16.46
CA ASP A 50 20.63 9.26 16.90
C ASP A 50 19.80 9.83 15.75
N TYR A 51 18.60 10.31 16.10
CA TYR A 51 17.75 11.01 15.15
C TYR A 51 17.96 12.51 15.26
N HIS A 52 18.40 13.12 14.16
CA HIS A 52 18.71 14.53 14.08
C HIS A 52 17.65 15.25 13.27
N ILE A 53 17.30 16.47 13.69
CA ILE A 53 16.48 17.39 12.91
C ILE A 53 17.21 18.72 12.83
N ILE A 54 17.26 19.28 11.63
CA ILE A 54 17.67 20.66 11.36
C ILE A 54 16.49 21.42 10.77
N GLN A 55 16.32 22.65 11.23
CA GLN A 55 15.30 23.58 10.73
C GLN A 55 15.96 24.87 10.31
N TRP A 56 15.63 25.34 9.11
CA TRP A 56 15.99 26.67 8.62
C TRP A 56 14.73 27.51 8.54
N PHE A 57 14.71 28.61 9.29
CA PHE A 57 13.54 29.44 9.47
C PHE A 57 13.78 30.85 8.94
N ASN A 58 12.79 31.35 8.19
CA ASN A 58 12.77 32.69 7.63
C ASN A 58 12.42 33.71 8.72
N ASP A 59 13.38 34.00 9.59
CA ASP A 59 13.14 34.82 10.77
C ASP A 59 12.97 36.31 10.48
N ASP A 60 13.26 36.77 9.26
CA ASP A 60 13.26 38.18 8.84
C ASP A 60 12.32 38.49 7.65
N GLY A 61 11.72 37.48 7.03
CA GLY A 61 10.84 37.62 5.87
C GLY A 61 11.59 37.69 4.53
N VAL A 62 12.92 37.64 4.52
CA VAL A 62 13.76 37.75 3.31
C VAL A 62 14.83 36.65 3.22
N SER A 63 14.90 35.75 4.20
CA SER A 63 15.92 34.70 4.31
C SER A 63 15.72 33.49 3.40
N GLU A 64 14.67 33.45 2.59
CA GLU A 64 14.37 32.32 1.70
C GLU A 64 15.57 31.86 0.83
N PRO A 65 16.36 32.74 0.17
CA PRO A 65 17.52 32.31 -0.60
C PRO A 65 18.57 31.58 0.26
N ALA A 66 18.80 32.06 1.48
CA ALA A 66 19.75 31.43 2.40
C ALA A 66 19.27 30.04 2.84
N MET A 67 17.96 29.87 3.05
CA MET A 67 17.35 28.57 3.40
C MET A 67 17.48 27.56 2.26
N LEU A 68 17.23 27.98 1.03
CA LEU A 68 17.35 27.12 -0.16
C LEU A 68 18.80 26.67 -0.38
N LEU A 69 19.77 27.58 -0.22
CA LEU A 69 21.19 27.24 -0.31
C LEU A 69 21.59 26.26 0.81
N ALA A 70 21.15 26.50 2.04
CA ALA A 70 21.43 25.61 3.17
C ALA A 70 20.85 24.20 2.96
N LEU A 71 19.63 24.09 2.42
CA LEU A 71 19.03 22.82 2.04
C LEU A 71 19.84 22.11 0.95
N GLN A 72 20.27 22.83 -0.08
CA GLN A 72 21.09 22.28 -1.17
C GLN A 72 22.41 21.72 -0.64
N ASP A 73 23.12 22.48 0.19
CA ASP A 73 24.39 22.08 0.78
C ASP A 73 24.22 20.88 1.70
N PHE A 74 23.15 20.89 2.51
CA PHE A 74 22.80 19.77 3.39
C PHE A 74 22.55 18.48 2.61
N LEU A 75 21.68 18.51 1.59
CA LEU A 75 21.36 17.33 0.78
C LEU A 75 22.58 16.84 -0.03
N SER A 76 23.47 17.73 -0.44
CA SER A 76 24.72 17.36 -1.11
C SER A 76 25.70 16.68 -0.16
N GLY A 77 25.74 17.10 1.11
CA GLY A 77 26.53 16.45 2.17
C GLY A 77 25.92 15.14 2.69
N HIS A 78 24.61 14.94 2.53
CA HIS A 78 23.85 13.80 3.05
C HIS A 78 23.03 13.13 1.94
N PRO A 79 23.69 12.46 0.97
CA PRO A 79 22.99 11.85 -0.17
C PRO A 79 22.15 10.66 0.28
N ALA A 80 20.84 10.86 0.38
CA ALA A 80 19.87 9.82 0.68
C ALA A 80 18.55 10.08 -0.07
N PRO A 81 17.76 9.03 -0.37
CA PRO A 81 16.40 9.20 -0.86
C PRO A 81 15.54 10.01 0.11
N LEU A 82 14.65 10.83 -0.43
CA LEU A 82 13.75 11.67 0.37
C LEU A 82 12.56 10.85 0.89
N LEU A 83 12.12 11.15 2.10
CA LEU A 83 10.85 10.69 2.65
C LEU A 83 9.99 11.89 3.02
N THR A 84 8.74 11.90 2.53
CA THR A 84 7.80 13.00 2.75
C THR A 84 6.42 12.47 3.11
N PHE A 85 5.57 13.35 3.63
CA PHE A 85 4.14 13.10 3.75
C PHE A 85 3.39 14.00 2.76
N ASN A 86 2.96 13.45 1.62
CA ASN A 86 2.33 14.21 0.53
C ASN A 86 3.27 15.25 -0.14
N GLY A 87 4.59 15.15 0.08
CA GLY A 87 5.56 16.11 -0.41
C GLY A 87 5.89 15.95 -1.89
N GLU A 88 5.67 14.78 -2.49
CA GLU A 88 5.79 14.64 -3.95
C GLU A 88 4.76 15.50 -4.69
N SER A 89 3.58 15.72 -4.07
CA SER A 89 2.52 16.54 -4.65
C SER A 89 2.68 18.03 -4.34
N PHE A 90 3.26 18.36 -3.18
CA PHE A 90 3.35 19.73 -2.68
C PHE A 90 4.79 20.23 -2.50
N ASP A 91 5.50 19.74 -1.49
CA ASP A 91 6.79 20.23 -0.99
C ASP A 91 7.86 20.25 -2.07
N ILE A 92 8.07 19.13 -2.75
CA ILE A 92 9.15 18.96 -3.72
C ILE A 92 8.94 19.85 -4.95
N PRO A 93 7.75 19.87 -5.57
CA PRO A 93 7.48 20.85 -6.62
C PRO A 93 7.49 22.32 -6.14
N TYR A 94 7.16 22.59 -4.87
CA TYR A 94 7.25 23.93 -4.28
C TYR A 94 8.71 24.38 -4.20
N LEU A 95 9.58 23.59 -3.56
CA LEU A 95 11.00 23.87 -3.44
C LEU A 95 11.67 24.01 -4.80
N ASN A 96 11.43 23.08 -5.74
CA ASN A 96 11.99 23.18 -7.10
C ASN A 96 11.61 24.50 -7.78
N ARG A 97 10.36 24.95 -7.63
CA ARG A 97 9.92 26.23 -8.17
C ARG A 97 10.61 27.41 -7.48
N HIS A 98 10.85 27.33 -6.18
CA HIS A 98 11.55 28.37 -5.44
C HIS A 98 13.05 28.43 -5.76
N TYR A 99 13.70 27.30 -6.06
CA TYR A 99 15.04 27.31 -6.64
C TYR A 99 15.08 28.05 -7.99
N GLU A 100 14.12 27.79 -8.88
CA GLU A 100 14.00 28.52 -10.16
C GLU A 100 13.79 30.04 -9.96
N LEU A 101 12.87 30.44 -9.08
CA LEU A 101 12.58 31.85 -8.78
C LEU A 101 13.79 32.59 -8.21
N ASN A 102 14.66 31.88 -7.49
CA ASN A 102 15.90 32.42 -6.92
C ASN A 102 17.11 32.26 -7.85
N ASN A 103 16.92 31.82 -9.11
CA ASN A 103 17.97 31.58 -10.10
C ASN A 103 19.07 30.62 -9.62
N MET A 104 18.69 29.59 -8.86
CA MET A 104 19.60 28.56 -8.34
C MET A 104 19.50 27.32 -9.22
N ASP A 105 20.64 26.83 -9.73
CA ASP A 105 20.72 25.61 -10.54
C ASP A 105 20.75 24.37 -9.63
N PHE A 106 19.62 24.07 -9.02
CA PHE A 106 19.42 22.90 -8.17
C PHE A 106 18.01 22.34 -8.31
N ARG A 107 17.90 21.01 -8.25
CA ARG A 107 16.63 20.32 -8.33
C ARG A 107 16.65 19.10 -7.42
N LEU A 108 15.61 18.96 -6.61
CA LEU A 108 15.45 17.82 -5.72
C LEU A 108 15.26 16.52 -6.53
N ASN A 109 16.04 15.51 -6.17
CA ASN A 109 16.00 14.18 -6.78
C ASN A 109 14.99 13.29 -6.06
N LEU A 110 14.01 12.76 -6.81
CA LEU A 110 12.98 11.86 -6.31
C LEU A 110 13.33 10.37 -6.49
N THR A 111 14.51 10.04 -7.01
CA THR A 111 14.91 8.65 -7.24
C THR A 111 14.96 7.90 -5.92
N GLY A 112 14.15 6.84 -5.80
CA GLY A 112 14.06 6.03 -4.59
C GLY A 112 13.34 6.70 -3.42
N SER A 113 12.80 7.89 -3.61
CA SER A 113 12.01 8.61 -2.59
C SER A 113 10.73 7.87 -2.23
N LEU A 114 10.21 8.18 -1.04
CA LEU A 114 9.01 7.57 -0.49
C LEU A 114 8.04 8.64 0.02
N ASP A 115 6.88 8.74 -0.61
CA ASP A 115 5.77 9.53 -0.10
C ASP A 115 4.82 8.65 0.73
N LEU A 116 4.79 8.89 2.04
CA LEU A 116 3.95 8.15 2.98
C LEU A 116 2.46 8.31 2.68
N TYR A 117 2.00 9.50 2.29
CA TYR A 117 0.59 9.70 1.97
C TYR A 117 0.15 8.85 0.78
N ARG A 118 0.97 8.80 -0.28
CA ARG A 118 0.70 7.93 -1.45
C ARG A 118 0.70 6.46 -1.08
N MET A 119 1.67 6.04 -0.27
CA MET A 119 1.81 4.66 0.20
C MET A 119 0.60 4.22 1.04
N LEU A 120 0.13 5.09 1.94
CA LEU A 120 -0.90 4.81 2.93
C LEU A 120 -2.33 5.01 2.40
N ARG A 121 -2.50 5.73 1.29
CA ARG A 121 -3.80 6.03 0.68
C ARG A 121 -4.74 4.82 0.54
N PRO A 122 -4.30 3.62 0.10
CA PRO A 122 -5.19 2.47 0.01
C PRO A 122 -5.74 2.02 1.37
N PHE A 123 -4.96 2.22 2.42
CA PHE A 123 -5.30 1.82 3.79
C PHE A 123 -6.16 2.84 4.52
N GLN A 124 -6.20 4.11 4.07
CA GLN A 124 -7.08 5.13 4.64
C GLN A 124 -8.54 4.65 4.66
N THR A 125 -9.01 4.08 3.54
CA THR A 125 -10.39 3.56 3.44
C THR A 125 -10.56 2.28 4.26
N LEU A 126 -9.54 1.41 4.26
CA LEU A 126 -9.55 0.16 5.03
C LEU A 126 -9.71 0.42 6.55
N PHE A 127 -8.95 1.38 7.07
CA PHE A 127 -8.99 1.77 8.48
C PHE A 127 -10.03 2.85 8.81
N ARG A 128 -10.80 3.29 7.81
CA ARG A 128 -11.89 4.27 7.98
C ARG A 128 -11.40 5.59 8.60
N LEU A 129 -10.19 6.02 8.20
CA LEU A 129 -9.61 7.27 8.68
C LEU A 129 -10.29 8.48 8.02
N PRO A 130 -10.49 9.58 8.75
CA PRO A 130 -11.34 10.69 8.30
C PRO A 130 -10.75 11.45 7.11
N HIS A 131 -9.50 11.91 7.20
CA HIS A 131 -8.90 12.78 6.18
C HIS A 131 -7.65 12.18 5.53
N GLY A 132 -7.04 11.16 6.15
CA GLY A 132 -5.78 10.57 5.70
C GLY A 132 -4.59 11.51 5.91
N LYS A 133 -4.73 12.53 6.78
CA LYS A 133 -3.64 13.42 7.16
C LYS A 133 -2.64 12.68 8.04
N GLN A 134 -1.44 13.21 8.18
CA GLN A 134 -0.41 12.60 9.04
C GLN A 134 -0.92 12.39 10.47
N LYS A 135 -1.58 13.41 11.05
CA LYS A 135 -2.23 13.34 12.37
C LYS A 135 -3.25 12.19 12.52
N ASP A 136 -3.95 11.81 11.44
CA ASP A 136 -4.90 10.70 11.50
C ASP A 136 -4.17 9.35 11.67
N TRP A 137 -3.01 9.20 11.01
CA TRP A 137 -2.17 8.00 11.09
C TRP A 137 -1.42 7.90 12.42
N GLU A 138 -0.97 9.03 12.94
CA GLU A 138 -0.34 9.10 14.26
C GLU A 138 -1.33 8.73 15.35
N HIS A 139 -2.54 9.29 15.30
CA HIS A 139 -3.62 8.91 16.21
C HIS A 139 -3.97 7.42 16.08
N PHE A 140 -4.02 6.88 14.85
CA PHE A 140 -4.19 5.44 14.63
C PHE A 140 -3.11 4.61 15.34
N LEU A 141 -1.86 5.07 15.38
CA LEU A 141 -0.77 4.45 16.14
C LEU A 141 -0.77 4.78 17.64
N GLY A 142 -1.62 5.70 18.10
CA GLY A 142 -1.64 6.15 19.48
C GLY A 142 -0.48 7.10 19.82
N ILE A 143 0.00 7.84 18.83
CA ILE A 143 1.01 8.88 18.99
C ILE A 143 0.28 10.19 19.32
N ASP A 144 0.62 10.77 20.45
CA ASP A 144 0.13 12.09 20.86
C ASP A 144 1.10 13.18 20.40
N ARG A 145 0.55 14.36 20.08
CA ARG A 145 1.29 15.56 19.69
C ARG A 145 1.12 16.66 20.72
N GLU A 146 2.16 17.47 20.89
CA GLU A 146 2.07 18.74 21.60
C GLU A 146 1.50 19.85 20.70
N ASP A 147 1.70 19.76 19.39
CA ASP A 147 1.20 20.72 18.41
C ASP A 147 -0.34 20.70 18.28
N LEU A 148 -0.93 21.82 18.66
CA LEU A 148 -2.37 22.05 18.65
C LEU A 148 -2.87 22.78 17.39
N TYR A 149 -1.98 23.22 16.51
CA TYR A 149 -2.34 24.11 15.40
C TYR A 149 -2.40 23.35 14.07
N SER A 150 -3.11 23.93 13.12
CA SER A 150 -3.08 23.51 11.72
C SER A 150 -2.17 24.45 10.92
N GLY A 151 -1.56 23.97 9.84
CA GLY A 151 -0.74 24.80 8.96
C GLY A 151 -1.44 26.09 8.50
N GLY A 152 -2.76 26.05 8.27
CA GLY A 152 -3.54 27.25 7.95
C GLY A 152 -3.56 28.32 9.06
N GLN A 153 -3.55 27.91 10.33
CA GLN A 153 -3.46 28.83 11.47
C GLN A 153 -2.03 29.38 11.62
N LEU A 154 -1.01 28.57 11.35
CA LEU A 154 0.39 28.97 11.46
C LEU A 154 0.77 30.13 10.54
N ILE A 155 0.12 30.26 9.36
CA ILE A 155 0.33 31.39 8.45
C ILE A 155 0.12 32.74 9.17
N GLY A 156 -0.94 32.84 9.97
CA GLY A 156 -1.23 34.04 10.74
C GLY A 156 -0.20 34.28 11.86
N MET A 157 0.25 33.20 12.50
CA MET A 157 1.22 33.24 13.59
C MET A 157 2.61 33.66 13.09
N TYR A 158 3.04 33.16 11.92
CA TYR A 158 4.28 33.58 11.27
C TYR A 158 4.27 35.08 10.94
N LYS A 159 3.18 35.59 10.36
CA LYS A 159 3.05 37.03 10.08
C LYS A 159 3.13 37.88 11.36
N GLN A 160 2.51 37.42 12.45
CA GLN A 160 2.61 38.09 13.74
C GLN A 160 4.03 38.01 14.33
N TYR A 161 4.71 36.88 14.16
CA TYR A 161 6.10 36.72 14.57
C TYR A 161 7.00 37.72 13.85
N LEU A 162 6.86 37.91 12.54
CA LEU A 162 7.69 38.88 11.81
C LEU A 162 7.56 40.32 12.37
N ILE A 163 6.38 40.69 12.87
CA ILE A 163 6.12 42.01 13.45
C ILE A 163 6.62 42.10 14.90
N LYS A 164 6.27 41.12 15.74
CA LYS A 164 6.43 41.19 17.20
C LYS A 164 7.71 40.55 17.71
N LYS A 165 8.30 39.63 16.94
CA LYS A 165 9.40 38.75 17.34
C LYS A 165 9.16 38.04 18.68
N ASP A 166 7.91 37.66 18.94
CA ASP A 166 7.53 36.95 20.16
C ASP A 166 8.12 35.52 20.16
N PRO A 167 9.00 35.16 21.11
CA PRO A 167 9.60 33.83 21.18
C PRO A 167 8.57 32.70 21.25
N ARG A 168 7.39 32.93 21.84
CA ARG A 168 6.35 31.90 21.94
C ARG A 168 5.77 31.53 20.58
N LEU A 169 5.65 32.50 19.67
CA LEU A 169 5.21 32.24 18.30
C LEU A 169 6.26 31.44 17.54
N LEU A 170 7.54 31.76 17.76
CA LEU A 170 8.65 31.00 17.19
C LEU A 170 8.61 29.55 17.64
N ASP A 171 8.48 29.31 18.95
CA ASP A 171 8.42 27.96 19.51
C ASP A 171 7.28 27.14 18.90
N ILE A 172 6.09 27.73 18.74
CA ILE A 172 4.93 27.08 18.11
C ILE A 172 5.21 26.72 16.64
N LEU A 173 5.79 27.65 15.87
CA LEU A 173 6.09 27.43 14.45
C LEU A 173 7.14 26.32 14.26
N LEU A 174 8.20 26.34 15.06
CA LEU A 174 9.26 25.33 15.01
C LEU A 174 8.76 23.96 15.52
N LEU A 175 7.92 23.94 16.56
CA LEU A 175 7.35 22.73 17.13
C LEU A 175 6.52 21.95 16.10
N HIS A 176 5.65 22.63 15.34
CA HIS A 176 4.79 21.98 14.34
C HIS A 176 5.59 21.17 13.32
N ASN A 177 6.51 21.83 12.62
CA ASN A 177 7.34 21.18 11.60
C ASN A 177 8.28 20.11 12.20
N MET A 178 8.78 20.32 13.43
CA MET A 178 9.60 19.32 14.11
C MET A 178 8.79 18.06 14.42
N GLU A 179 7.56 18.19 14.91
CA GLU A 179 6.66 17.05 15.15
C GLU A 179 6.18 16.40 13.85
N ASP A 180 5.98 17.15 12.77
CA ASP A 180 5.69 16.56 11.45
C ASP A 180 6.85 15.69 10.97
N ILE A 181 8.09 16.14 11.13
CA ILE A 181 9.28 15.37 10.74
C ILE A 181 9.45 14.12 11.60
N ARG A 182 9.36 14.26 12.93
CA ARG A 182 9.40 13.11 13.86
C ARG A 182 8.25 12.14 13.62
N GLY A 183 7.08 12.67 13.33
CA GLY A 183 5.88 11.90 13.05
C GLY A 183 6.09 10.99 11.84
N MET A 184 6.67 11.50 10.75
CA MET A 184 6.98 10.67 9.58
C MET A 184 7.88 9.47 9.91
N GLU A 185 8.88 9.65 10.77
CA GLU A 185 9.72 8.54 11.24
C GLU A 185 8.87 7.52 12.02
N ALA A 186 8.06 7.98 12.95
CA ALA A 186 7.19 7.14 13.77
C ALA A 186 6.11 6.39 12.94
N LEU A 187 5.78 6.88 11.75
CA LEU A 187 4.85 6.24 10.82
C LEU A 187 5.48 5.15 9.94
N LEU A 188 6.81 5.01 9.89
CA LEU A 188 7.49 3.99 9.08
C LEU A 188 6.97 2.54 9.29
N PRO A 189 6.62 2.09 10.51
CA PRO A 189 6.05 0.76 10.72
C PRO A 189 4.77 0.48 9.92
N LEU A 190 4.02 1.51 9.47
CA LEU A 190 2.85 1.34 8.62
C LEU A 190 3.19 0.76 7.23
N ALA A 191 4.46 0.83 6.79
CA ALA A 191 4.92 0.20 5.56
C ALA A 191 4.72 -1.33 5.56
N SER A 192 4.60 -1.95 6.74
CA SER A 192 4.27 -3.37 6.89
C SER A 192 2.92 -3.75 6.25
N TYR A 193 1.92 -2.84 6.26
CA TYR A 193 0.64 -3.06 5.57
C TYR A 193 0.82 -3.12 4.05
N GLN A 194 1.68 -2.27 3.49
CA GLN A 194 2.01 -2.33 2.07
C GLN A 194 2.83 -3.60 1.75
N GLY A 195 3.75 -3.97 2.63
CA GLY A 195 4.50 -5.23 2.54
C GLY A 195 3.56 -6.43 2.44
N LEU A 196 2.53 -6.48 3.29
CA LEU A 196 1.50 -7.51 3.25
C LEU A 196 0.82 -7.62 1.87
N MET A 197 0.43 -6.49 1.28
CA MET A 197 -0.16 -6.44 -0.07
C MET A 197 0.81 -6.86 -1.19
N ASN A 198 2.11 -6.85 -0.92
CA ASN A 198 3.16 -7.20 -1.88
C ASN A 198 3.74 -8.60 -1.62
N GLY A 199 3.13 -9.39 -0.73
CA GLY A 199 3.60 -10.75 -0.43
C GLY A 199 4.81 -10.79 0.51
N ALA A 200 5.00 -9.79 1.37
CA ALA A 200 6.06 -9.78 2.39
C ALA A 200 5.75 -10.71 3.58
N PHE A 201 5.42 -11.96 3.29
CA PHE A 201 5.17 -13.03 4.25
C PHE A 201 5.61 -14.37 3.67
N SER A 202 5.83 -15.36 4.54
CA SER A 202 6.07 -16.75 4.16
C SER A 202 4.96 -17.65 4.70
N LEU A 203 4.55 -18.64 3.91
CA LEU A 203 3.62 -19.68 4.35
C LEU A 203 4.33 -20.62 5.32
N ARG A 204 3.73 -20.89 6.47
CA ARG A 204 4.24 -21.83 7.49
C ARG A 204 3.49 -23.15 7.46
N GLU A 205 2.18 -23.07 7.48
CA GLU A 205 1.31 -24.22 7.62
C GLU A 205 0.00 -23.98 6.88
N VAL A 206 -0.59 -25.07 6.40
CA VAL A 206 -1.94 -25.09 5.88
C VAL A 206 -2.76 -26.11 6.65
N SER A 207 -3.98 -25.73 7.02
CA SER A 207 -5.00 -26.64 7.52
C SER A 207 -6.18 -26.67 6.56
N CYS A 208 -6.60 -27.88 6.17
CA CYS A 208 -7.78 -28.11 5.33
C CYS A 208 -8.80 -28.95 6.13
N SER A 209 -9.88 -28.32 6.56
CA SER A 209 -11.02 -29.02 7.17
C SER A 209 -12.30 -28.67 6.40
N ALA A 210 -13.17 -27.82 6.97
CA ALA A 210 -14.30 -27.22 6.26
C ALA A 210 -13.89 -26.02 5.38
N SER A 211 -12.69 -25.48 5.62
CA SER A 211 -12.09 -24.37 4.88
C SER A 211 -10.59 -24.59 4.70
N PHE A 212 -10.00 -23.88 3.75
CA PHE A 212 -8.56 -23.79 3.56
C PHE A 212 -8.06 -22.64 4.43
N THR A 213 -7.20 -22.95 5.40
CA THR A 213 -6.60 -21.93 6.28
C THR A 213 -5.10 -21.94 6.12
N ALA A 214 -4.55 -20.80 5.69
CA ALA A 214 -3.12 -20.56 5.58
C ALA A 214 -2.63 -19.79 6.82
N PHE A 215 -1.59 -20.33 7.46
CA PHE A 215 -0.84 -19.66 8.53
C PHE A 215 0.47 -19.14 7.95
N CYS A 216 0.65 -17.83 8.02
CA CYS A 216 1.80 -17.14 7.43
C CYS A 216 2.55 -16.33 8.48
N GLN A 217 3.84 -16.14 8.22
CA GLN A 217 4.73 -15.29 8.99
C GLN A 217 5.10 -14.06 8.16
N LEU A 218 4.78 -12.86 8.66
CA LEU A 218 5.15 -11.61 8.02
C LEU A 218 6.65 -11.34 8.21
N LYS A 219 7.24 -10.63 7.23
CA LYS A 219 8.63 -10.15 7.32
C LYS A 219 8.81 -9.03 8.35
N ALA A 220 7.75 -8.31 8.66
CA ALA A 220 7.71 -7.27 9.70
C ALA A 220 6.33 -7.30 10.38
N PRO A 221 6.25 -7.11 11.70
CA PRO A 221 4.99 -7.09 12.42
C PRO A 221 4.12 -5.90 12.00
N LEU A 222 2.79 -6.09 12.04
CA LEU A 222 1.86 -4.98 11.88
C LEU A 222 1.83 -4.13 13.16
N PRO A 223 1.82 -2.79 13.06
CA PRO A 223 1.80 -1.92 14.23
C PRO A 223 0.44 -1.94 14.95
N ARG A 224 -0.65 -2.27 14.25
CA ARG A 224 -1.96 -2.58 14.83
C ARG A 224 -2.48 -3.91 14.26
N PRO A 225 -3.12 -4.75 15.10
CA PRO A 225 -3.73 -5.99 14.64
C PRO A 225 -4.82 -5.71 13.61
N LEU A 226 -5.03 -6.67 12.70
CA LEU A 226 -6.01 -6.56 11.63
C LEU A 226 -6.93 -7.78 11.63
N GLN A 227 -8.21 -7.55 11.88
CA GLN A 227 -9.24 -8.59 11.88
C GLN A 227 -10.37 -8.22 10.92
N ILE A 228 -10.55 -9.04 9.88
CA ILE A 228 -11.56 -8.85 8.85
C ILE A 228 -12.33 -10.15 8.66
N THR A 229 -13.66 -10.08 8.61
CA THR A 229 -14.53 -11.20 8.27
C THR A 229 -15.56 -10.76 7.26
N VAL A 230 -15.49 -11.39 6.09
CA VAL A 230 -16.32 -11.12 4.91
C VAL A 230 -16.87 -12.43 4.35
N PRO A 231 -17.93 -12.43 3.51
CA PRO A 231 -18.49 -13.66 2.95
C PRO A 231 -17.47 -14.52 2.20
N ILE A 232 -16.46 -13.89 1.61
CA ILE A 232 -15.40 -14.57 0.86
C ILE A 232 -14.26 -15.08 1.75
N GLY A 233 -14.27 -14.88 3.07
CA GLY A 233 -13.21 -15.39 3.95
C GLY A 233 -12.96 -14.53 5.19
N SER A 234 -11.93 -14.91 5.94
CA SER A 234 -11.51 -14.14 7.10
C SER A 234 -10.00 -14.00 7.15
N LEU A 235 -9.55 -12.89 7.73
CA LEU A 235 -8.16 -12.55 7.94
C LEU A 235 -8.00 -12.11 9.39
N ASP A 236 -7.06 -12.71 10.09
CA ASP A 236 -6.64 -12.31 11.43
C ASP A 236 -5.11 -12.17 11.44
N ILE A 237 -4.63 -10.98 11.78
CA ILE A 237 -3.20 -10.70 11.89
C ILE A 237 -2.94 -10.06 13.24
N SER A 238 -2.06 -10.68 14.02
CA SER A 238 -1.61 -10.18 15.31
C SER A 238 -0.09 -10.22 15.35
N GLY A 239 0.54 -9.04 15.47
CA GLY A 239 1.98 -8.89 15.32
C GLY A 239 2.42 -9.31 13.93
N ASP A 240 3.26 -10.34 13.85
CA ASP A 240 3.83 -10.89 12.62
C ASP A 240 3.20 -12.22 12.19
N LEU A 241 2.17 -12.69 12.90
CA LEU A 241 1.44 -13.91 12.55
C LEU A 241 0.15 -13.56 11.82
N MET A 242 -0.03 -14.15 10.65
CA MET A 242 -1.24 -14.03 9.84
C MET A 242 -1.95 -15.37 9.71
N LYS A 243 -3.26 -15.36 9.91
CA LYS A 243 -4.18 -16.45 9.60
C LYS A 243 -5.17 -15.99 8.54
N LEU A 244 -5.15 -16.64 7.38
CA LEU A 244 -6.06 -16.37 6.27
C LEU A 244 -6.92 -17.61 6.01
N SER A 245 -8.24 -17.47 6.15
CA SER A 245 -9.18 -18.56 5.89
C SER A 245 -10.02 -18.28 4.64
N VAL A 246 -10.04 -19.25 3.75
CA VAL A 246 -10.68 -19.24 2.43
C VAL A 246 -11.73 -20.36 2.36
N PRO A 247 -12.97 -20.07 1.94
CA PRO A 247 -13.99 -21.09 1.74
C PRO A 247 -13.59 -22.11 0.68
N VAL A 248 -13.84 -23.39 0.95
CA VAL A 248 -13.60 -24.49 0.00
C VAL A 248 -14.92 -24.96 -0.57
N THR A 249 -14.99 -24.99 -1.90
CA THR A 249 -16.11 -25.57 -2.64
C THR A 249 -15.80 -27.04 -2.92
N SER A 250 -16.56 -27.94 -2.31
CA SER A 250 -16.48 -29.38 -2.58
C SER A 250 -17.56 -29.77 -3.59
N GLY A 251 -17.21 -30.50 -4.63
CA GLY A 251 -18.18 -30.95 -5.63
C GLY A 251 -17.58 -31.15 -7.01
N SER A 252 -18.42 -31.07 -8.03
CA SER A 252 -18.03 -31.26 -9.43
C SER A 252 -18.11 -29.94 -10.20
N LEU A 253 -16.97 -29.45 -10.67
CA LEU A 253 -16.86 -28.25 -11.51
C LEU A 253 -16.45 -28.61 -12.94
N LYS A 254 -16.62 -27.66 -13.86
CA LYS A 254 -16.36 -27.84 -15.29
C LYS A 254 -15.08 -27.13 -15.71
N TYR A 255 -14.20 -27.85 -16.41
CA TYR A 255 -13.11 -27.25 -17.17
C TYR A 255 -13.57 -27.10 -18.63
N PHE A 256 -13.64 -25.86 -19.11
CA PHE A 256 -14.07 -25.55 -20.47
C PHE A 256 -12.85 -25.45 -21.40
N TYR A 257 -12.77 -26.29 -22.43
CA TYR A 257 -11.67 -26.22 -23.38
C TYR A 257 -11.79 -24.94 -24.24
N PRO A 258 -10.71 -24.14 -24.37
CA PRO A 258 -10.74 -22.93 -25.20
C PRO A 258 -11.04 -23.23 -26.67
N ASP A 259 -10.47 -24.32 -27.22
CA ASP A 259 -10.63 -24.73 -28.60
C ASP A 259 -11.83 -25.65 -28.82
N TYR A 260 -13.04 -25.13 -28.59
CA TYR A 260 -14.27 -25.92 -28.72
C TYR A 260 -14.49 -26.50 -30.13
N ARG A 261 -13.89 -25.90 -31.16
CA ARG A 261 -14.09 -26.29 -32.55
C ARG A 261 -13.52 -27.67 -32.86
N ASN A 262 -12.57 -28.15 -32.07
CA ASN A 262 -11.92 -29.45 -32.23
C ASN A 262 -12.49 -30.55 -31.32
N TYR A 263 -13.68 -30.33 -30.75
CA TYR A 263 -14.33 -31.28 -29.86
C TYR A 263 -15.74 -31.65 -30.34
N TYR A 264 -16.16 -32.87 -29.99
CA TYR A 264 -17.56 -33.28 -29.96
C TYR A 264 -18.06 -33.25 -28.50
N TYR A 265 -19.35 -33.01 -28.31
CA TYR A 265 -20.04 -33.15 -27.04
C TYR A 265 -20.84 -34.45 -27.03
N LEU A 266 -20.76 -35.21 -25.95
CA LEU A 266 -21.47 -36.47 -25.75
C LEU A 266 -22.59 -36.24 -24.72
N PRO A 267 -23.87 -36.10 -25.14
CA PRO A 267 -24.97 -35.75 -24.23
C PRO A 267 -25.21 -36.77 -23.13
N GLU A 268 -25.08 -38.07 -23.44
CA GLU A 268 -25.31 -39.15 -22.46
C GLU A 268 -24.20 -39.22 -21.39
N GLU A 269 -22.97 -38.83 -21.76
CA GLU A 269 -21.81 -38.84 -20.85
C GLU A 269 -21.53 -37.47 -20.22
N ASP A 270 -22.27 -36.43 -20.61
CA ASP A 270 -22.13 -35.03 -20.17
C ASP A 270 -20.67 -34.51 -20.19
N ARG A 271 -19.95 -34.82 -21.29
CA ARG A 271 -18.56 -34.40 -21.48
C ARG A 271 -18.20 -34.13 -22.95
N ALA A 272 -17.14 -33.36 -23.14
CA ALA A 272 -16.52 -33.12 -24.42
C ALA A 272 -15.36 -34.09 -24.67
N ILE A 273 -15.21 -34.50 -25.93
CA ILE A 273 -14.14 -35.37 -26.40
C ILE A 273 -13.51 -34.80 -27.67
N HIS A 274 -12.17 -34.82 -27.75
CA HIS A 274 -11.47 -34.30 -28.93
C HIS A 274 -11.84 -35.13 -30.17
N LYS A 275 -11.93 -34.48 -31.34
CA LYS A 275 -12.36 -35.12 -32.59
C LYS A 275 -11.54 -36.34 -32.99
N SER A 276 -10.25 -36.38 -32.64
CA SER A 276 -9.37 -37.53 -32.93
C SER A 276 -9.79 -38.82 -32.23
N VAL A 277 -10.52 -38.72 -31.11
CA VAL A 277 -11.03 -39.87 -30.37
C VAL A 277 -12.54 -40.00 -30.59
N GLY A 278 -13.25 -38.88 -30.56
CA GLY A 278 -14.70 -38.84 -30.76
C GLY A 278 -15.13 -39.28 -32.16
N CYS A 279 -14.23 -39.35 -33.15
CA CYS A 279 -14.51 -39.84 -34.51
C CYS A 279 -15.05 -41.28 -34.53
N TYR A 280 -14.68 -42.10 -33.54
CA TYR A 280 -15.11 -43.50 -33.40
C TYR A 280 -16.47 -43.68 -32.71
N VAL A 281 -17.05 -42.61 -32.14
CA VAL A 281 -18.39 -42.62 -31.53
C VAL A 281 -19.46 -42.46 -32.63
N ASP A 282 -20.52 -43.26 -32.60
CA ASP A 282 -21.65 -43.18 -33.55
C ASP A 282 -22.23 -41.75 -33.57
N SER A 283 -22.51 -41.24 -34.77
CA SER A 283 -22.92 -39.85 -35.00
C SER A 283 -24.21 -39.47 -34.28
N ARG A 284 -25.05 -40.43 -33.90
CA ARG A 284 -26.29 -40.20 -33.14
C ARG A 284 -26.05 -39.88 -31.67
N PHE A 285 -24.91 -40.26 -31.11
CA PHE A 285 -24.55 -40.07 -29.70
C PHE A 285 -23.57 -38.90 -29.48
N ARG A 286 -23.22 -38.17 -30.55
CA ARG A 286 -22.29 -37.04 -30.49
C ARG A 286 -22.83 -35.82 -31.22
N GLU A 287 -22.60 -34.65 -30.63
CA GLU A 287 -22.92 -33.35 -31.21
C GLU A 287 -21.65 -32.54 -31.44
N LYS A 288 -21.67 -31.55 -32.34
CA LYS A 288 -20.57 -30.58 -32.41
C LYS A 288 -20.54 -29.78 -31.11
N ALA A 289 -19.38 -29.72 -30.45
CA ALA A 289 -19.27 -28.96 -29.21
C ALA A 289 -19.51 -27.46 -29.46
N LYS A 290 -20.18 -26.82 -28.50
CA LYS A 290 -20.35 -25.36 -28.42
C LYS A 290 -19.47 -24.86 -27.27
N PRO A 291 -19.16 -23.56 -27.18
CA PRO A 291 -18.37 -23.05 -26.06
C PRO A 291 -18.93 -23.46 -24.68
N ALA A 292 -20.27 -23.46 -24.54
CA ALA A 292 -20.93 -23.85 -23.29
C ALA A 292 -21.04 -25.37 -23.03
N THR A 293 -20.78 -26.22 -24.03
CA THR A 293 -20.84 -27.68 -23.90
C THR A 293 -19.46 -28.34 -24.05
N CYS A 294 -18.44 -27.58 -24.40
CA CYS A 294 -17.08 -28.07 -24.55
C CYS A 294 -16.35 -28.13 -23.21
N TYR A 295 -16.71 -29.08 -22.34
CA TYR A 295 -16.09 -29.24 -21.04
C TYR A 295 -15.90 -30.68 -20.60
N ILE A 296 -15.03 -30.88 -19.60
CA ILE A 296 -15.04 -32.06 -18.73
C ILE A 296 -15.41 -31.67 -17.31
N ARG A 297 -15.97 -32.62 -16.57
CA ARG A 297 -16.23 -32.48 -15.13
C ARG A 297 -15.03 -32.97 -14.34
N LYS A 298 -14.71 -32.24 -13.27
CA LYS A 298 -13.69 -32.61 -12.28
C LYS A 298 -14.32 -32.50 -10.91
N THR A 299 -14.30 -33.62 -10.19
CA THR A 299 -14.73 -33.68 -8.80
C THR A 299 -13.52 -33.48 -7.89
N GLY A 300 -13.65 -32.63 -6.88
CA GLY A 300 -12.57 -32.33 -5.95
C GLY A 300 -12.92 -31.18 -5.00
N HIS A 301 -11.87 -30.64 -4.39
CA HIS A 301 -11.93 -29.47 -3.51
C HIS A 301 -11.35 -28.27 -4.26
N PHE A 302 -12.07 -27.16 -4.24
CA PHE A 302 -11.69 -25.98 -4.99
C PHE A 302 -11.71 -24.72 -4.15
N VAL A 303 -10.78 -23.83 -4.41
CA VAL A 303 -10.75 -22.48 -3.83
C VAL A 303 -11.09 -21.44 -4.90
N PRO A 304 -11.76 -20.34 -4.54
CA PRO A 304 -12.20 -19.35 -5.52
C PRO A 304 -11.03 -18.53 -6.06
N LEU A 305 -11.17 -18.14 -7.32
CA LEU A 305 -10.28 -17.24 -8.04
C LEU A 305 -11.15 -16.12 -8.64
N PHE A 306 -11.06 -14.93 -8.06
CA PHE A 306 -11.90 -13.77 -8.40
C PHE A 306 -11.31 -12.94 -9.53
N PRO A 307 -12.08 -12.38 -10.47
CA PRO A 307 -11.51 -11.57 -11.55
C PRO A 307 -10.72 -10.36 -11.01
N ASP A 308 -9.74 -9.89 -11.79
CA ASP A 308 -8.97 -8.67 -11.50
C ASP A 308 -9.90 -7.51 -11.13
N LYS A 309 -9.61 -6.88 -9.99
CA LYS A 309 -10.41 -5.80 -9.41
C LYS A 309 -9.50 -4.68 -8.96
N LYS A 310 -9.96 -3.44 -9.18
CA LYS A 310 -9.32 -2.24 -8.68
C LYS A 310 -10.31 -1.43 -7.86
N TYR A 311 -9.94 -1.13 -6.61
CA TYR A 311 -10.79 -0.37 -5.71
C TYR A 311 -9.93 0.47 -4.75
N LYS A 312 -10.17 1.77 -4.71
CA LYS A 312 -9.54 2.74 -3.79
C LYS A 312 -8.00 2.60 -3.64
N GLY A 313 -7.31 2.27 -4.73
CA GLY A 313 -5.85 2.14 -4.76
C GLY A 313 -5.32 0.71 -4.56
N ILE A 314 -6.17 -0.23 -4.18
CA ILE A 314 -5.86 -1.67 -4.17
C ILE A 314 -6.18 -2.25 -5.56
N GLN A 315 -5.28 -3.09 -6.08
CA GLN A 315 -5.46 -3.79 -7.35
C GLN A 315 -5.01 -5.25 -7.23
N THR A 316 -5.85 -6.17 -7.69
CA THR A 316 -5.52 -7.60 -7.87
C THR A 316 -5.06 -7.86 -9.30
N SER A 317 -4.12 -8.79 -9.49
CA SER A 317 -3.65 -9.15 -10.83
C SER A 317 -3.20 -10.60 -10.91
N GLN A 318 -4.09 -11.42 -11.45
CA GLN A 318 -3.91 -12.87 -11.48
C GLN A 318 -2.98 -13.32 -12.61
N LYS A 319 -2.67 -12.45 -13.57
CA LYS A 319 -1.80 -12.76 -14.72
C LYS A 319 -0.44 -13.34 -14.33
N SER A 320 0.03 -13.05 -13.12
CA SER A 320 1.31 -13.56 -12.61
C SER A 320 1.33 -15.07 -12.37
N TYR A 321 0.18 -15.72 -12.20
CA TYR A 321 0.12 -17.16 -11.90
C TYR A 321 -1.08 -17.91 -12.51
N ALA A 322 -2.12 -17.22 -12.99
CA ALA A 322 -3.34 -17.85 -13.50
C ALA A 322 -3.09 -18.72 -14.74
N ASP A 323 -2.17 -18.33 -15.62
CA ASP A 323 -1.82 -19.10 -16.83
C ASP A 323 -1.16 -20.44 -16.50
N SER A 324 -0.63 -20.59 -15.28
CA SER A 324 -0.06 -21.84 -14.77
C SER A 324 -1.10 -22.73 -14.09
N LEU A 325 -2.36 -22.29 -13.98
CA LEU A 325 -3.42 -23.00 -13.27
C LEU A 325 -4.54 -23.41 -14.22
N THR A 326 -5.08 -24.60 -13.98
CA THR A 326 -6.32 -25.01 -14.64
C THR A 326 -7.50 -24.36 -13.93
N LEU A 327 -8.31 -23.61 -14.68
CA LEU A 327 -9.44 -22.85 -14.15
C LEU A 327 -10.76 -23.59 -14.38
N TYR A 328 -11.48 -23.83 -13.29
CA TYR A 328 -12.78 -24.50 -13.27
C TYR A 328 -13.91 -23.50 -13.03
N LYS A 329 -15.11 -23.81 -13.54
CA LYS A 329 -16.32 -22.98 -13.37
C LYS A 329 -17.56 -23.84 -13.14
N ASN A 330 -18.62 -23.26 -12.59
CA ASN A 330 -19.93 -23.92 -12.56
C ASN A 330 -20.58 -23.88 -13.96
N ASN A 331 -20.58 -22.69 -14.58
CA ASN A 331 -21.12 -22.45 -15.91
C ASN A 331 -20.14 -21.67 -16.80
N TYR A 332 -20.29 -21.81 -18.11
CA TYR A 332 -19.40 -21.18 -19.10
C TYR A 332 -19.33 -19.64 -18.97
N ARG A 333 -20.48 -19.01 -18.68
CA ARG A 333 -20.60 -17.55 -18.57
C ARG A 333 -20.22 -16.99 -17.19
N ASP A 334 -19.88 -17.86 -16.23
CA ASP A 334 -19.49 -17.39 -14.90
C ASP A 334 -18.17 -16.61 -14.98
N LYS A 335 -18.13 -15.48 -14.29
CA LYS A 335 -16.93 -14.64 -14.19
C LYS A 335 -15.97 -15.19 -13.14
N HIS A 336 -16.50 -15.84 -12.11
CA HIS A 336 -15.71 -16.47 -11.06
C HIS A 336 -15.18 -17.81 -11.55
N SER A 337 -13.90 -18.03 -11.29
CA SER A 337 -13.23 -19.28 -11.54
C SER A 337 -12.84 -19.93 -10.22
N PHE A 338 -12.41 -21.17 -10.30
CA PHE A 338 -11.99 -21.98 -9.19
C PHE A 338 -10.71 -22.71 -9.55
N VAL A 339 -9.86 -22.95 -8.56
CA VAL A 339 -8.61 -23.69 -8.71
C VAL A 339 -8.68 -24.90 -7.78
N GLU A 340 -8.19 -26.05 -8.24
CA GLU A 340 -8.11 -27.25 -7.42
C GLU A 340 -7.15 -27.02 -6.26
N LEU A 341 -7.61 -27.28 -5.04
CA LEU A 341 -6.87 -27.01 -3.82
C LEU A 341 -5.55 -27.79 -3.79
N ASP A 342 -5.57 -29.07 -4.16
CA ASP A 342 -4.38 -29.94 -4.18
C ASP A 342 -3.29 -29.41 -5.13
N VAL A 343 -3.69 -28.81 -6.27
CA VAL A 343 -2.75 -28.16 -7.19
C VAL A 343 -2.08 -26.96 -6.51
N LEU A 344 -2.85 -26.15 -5.79
CA LEU A 344 -2.31 -25.02 -5.04
C LEU A 344 -1.34 -25.47 -3.93
N LEU A 345 -1.67 -26.55 -3.21
CA LEU A 345 -0.85 -27.07 -2.12
C LEU A 345 0.43 -27.76 -2.61
N SER A 346 0.39 -28.35 -3.81
CA SER A 346 1.54 -29.02 -4.42
C SER A 346 2.41 -28.10 -5.31
N ALA A 347 1.96 -26.86 -5.53
CA ALA A 347 2.68 -25.89 -6.34
C ALA A 347 3.94 -25.37 -5.64
N SER A 348 4.79 -24.66 -6.39
CA SER A 348 5.91 -23.93 -5.80
C SER A 348 5.42 -22.88 -4.81
N ASP A 349 6.20 -22.64 -3.74
CA ASP A 349 5.87 -21.66 -2.70
C ASP A 349 5.50 -20.27 -3.26
N ASN A 350 6.11 -19.89 -4.39
CA ASN A 350 5.82 -18.64 -5.08
C ASN A 350 4.37 -18.57 -5.58
N LEU A 351 3.85 -19.64 -6.19
CA LEU A 351 2.50 -19.65 -6.76
C LEU A 351 1.45 -19.51 -5.66
N THR A 352 1.61 -20.26 -4.57
CA THR A 352 0.70 -20.19 -3.42
C THR A 352 0.77 -18.82 -2.76
N THR A 353 1.96 -18.25 -2.62
CA THR A 353 2.14 -16.89 -2.08
C THR A 353 1.45 -15.84 -2.96
N PHE A 354 1.57 -15.92 -4.29
CA PHE A 354 0.86 -15.01 -5.19
C PHE A 354 -0.66 -15.13 -5.08
N TYR A 355 -1.18 -16.36 -5.02
CA TYR A 355 -2.60 -16.60 -4.80
C TYR A 355 -3.09 -16.01 -3.48
N LEU A 356 -2.41 -16.29 -2.36
CA LEU A 356 -2.78 -15.78 -1.04
C LEU A 356 -2.72 -14.24 -0.99
N CYS A 357 -1.71 -13.64 -1.63
CA CYS A 357 -1.55 -12.20 -1.74
C CYS A 357 -2.72 -11.53 -2.47
N ASP A 358 -3.12 -12.07 -3.61
CA ASP A 358 -4.28 -11.54 -4.34
C ASP A 358 -5.59 -11.82 -3.61
N TYR A 359 -5.73 -12.97 -2.95
CA TYR A 359 -6.91 -13.28 -2.13
C TYR A 359 -7.08 -12.30 -0.97
N LEU A 360 -5.98 -11.97 -0.29
CA LEU A 360 -5.96 -10.99 0.80
C LEU A 360 -6.42 -9.61 0.32
N LYS A 361 -5.99 -9.17 -0.88
CA LYS A 361 -6.47 -7.93 -1.49
C LYS A 361 -7.98 -7.99 -1.80
N HIS A 362 -8.50 -9.14 -2.24
CA HIS A 362 -9.95 -9.31 -2.43
C HIS A 362 -10.73 -9.15 -1.11
N ILE A 363 -10.22 -9.71 0.00
CA ILE A 363 -10.81 -9.51 1.34
C ILE A 363 -10.83 -8.03 1.73
N PHE A 364 -9.74 -7.30 1.49
CA PHE A 364 -9.69 -5.85 1.76
C PHE A 364 -10.71 -5.08 0.94
N ILE A 365 -10.83 -5.40 -0.35
CA ILE A 365 -11.81 -4.72 -1.21
C ILE A 365 -13.24 -5.00 -0.75
N ASP A 366 -13.57 -6.24 -0.41
CA ASP A 366 -14.92 -6.61 0.05
C ASP A 366 -15.30 -5.94 1.38
N ASP A 367 -14.37 -5.86 2.35
CA ASP A 367 -14.61 -5.16 3.61
C ASP A 367 -14.88 -3.65 3.40
N MET A 368 -14.09 -3.01 2.53
CA MET A 368 -14.29 -1.60 2.21
C MET A 368 -15.61 -1.34 1.48
N GLU A 369 -16.01 -2.21 0.55
CA GLU A 369 -17.30 -2.07 -0.16
C GLU A 369 -18.50 -2.28 0.78
N LYS A 370 -18.41 -3.26 1.69
CA LYS A 370 -19.43 -3.50 2.72
C LYS A 370 -19.56 -2.33 3.69
N ALA A 371 -18.46 -1.66 4.02
CA ALA A 371 -18.49 -0.46 4.84
C ALA A 371 -19.16 0.72 4.10
N ALA A 372 -18.88 0.88 2.80
CA ALA A 372 -19.45 1.95 1.98
C ALA A 372 -20.97 1.83 1.74
N THR A 373 -21.54 0.63 1.83
CA THR A 373 -22.99 0.41 1.68
C THR A 373 -23.79 0.66 2.96
N LYS A 374 -23.13 0.86 4.10
CA LYS A 374 -23.75 1.15 5.40
C LYS A 374 -23.75 2.64 5.76
N GLN A 375 -23.05 3.47 4.97
CA GLN A 375 -23.09 4.93 5.03
C GLN A 375 -24.09 5.44 4.00
#